data_AF-A0A3E2N4V1-F1
#
_entry.id   AF-A0A3E2N4V1-F1
#
_cell.length_a   1.000
_cell.length_b   1.000
_cell.length_c   1.000
_cell.angle_alpha   90.00
_cell.angle_beta   90.00
_cell.angle_gamma   90.00
#
_symmetry.space_group_name_H-M   'P 1'
#
loop_
_entity.id
_entity.type
_entity.pdbx_description
1 polymer ?
#
loop_
_entity_poly.entity_id
_entity_poly.type
_entity_poly.pdbx_seq_one_letter_code
_entity_poly.pdbx_strand_id
1 'polypeptide(L)'
;MKLDQALDEIYKNLSEELDNINGIEFQKKQLLSNEMTPVEKLLNYYCIFDVINSSLPREKSDGDALFFEIEKKTLENKNIMYAKCADVTFSFWILFSTMIRIKDVKLDGVRKNKEGRYSKNFKVISNLLNIKDKEIIKRTMEMFDYQAKEYWTRGNLFLLPDKTNSYGKRLMNNDRFRLTEDKLDLTLWQCFKGGKLSIYFQDNNEKLVEWIKSEHLECMFSRDFFCIEFDGITKELNYDDADIFKTNIQCMYSQESRYIEREYLFSELSENEMKNYIINLQKVIKYRNNRFIKDCENS
;
A
#
# COMPACT_ATOMS: atom_id res chain seq x y z
N MET A 1 -13.69 -0.50 -6.56
CA MET A 1 -14.04 0.87 -6.12
C MET A 1 -12.80 1.77 -6.29
N LYS A 2 -12.93 3.01 -6.76
CA LYS A 2 -11.79 3.94 -6.96
C LYS A 2 -11.56 4.84 -5.74
N LEU A 3 -10.37 5.43 -5.58
CA LEU A 3 -10.01 6.36 -4.49
C LEU A 3 -11.13 7.35 -4.14
N ASP A 4 -11.73 7.99 -5.15
CA ASP A 4 -12.78 8.99 -4.97
C ASP A 4 -14.01 8.43 -4.25
N GLN A 5 -14.49 7.25 -4.67
CA GLN A 5 -15.64 6.60 -4.04
C GLN A 5 -15.37 6.19 -2.59
N ALA A 6 -14.15 5.71 -2.33
CA ALA A 6 -13.73 5.36 -0.97
C ALA A 6 -13.64 6.60 -0.07
N LEU A 7 -13.05 7.69 -0.59
CA LEU A 7 -12.98 8.96 0.11
C LEU A 7 -14.36 9.53 0.39
N ASP A 8 -15.28 9.52 -0.58
CA ASP A 8 -16.63 10.04 -0.38
C ASP A 8 -17.37 9.30 0.74
N GLU A 9 -17.25 7.97 0.81
CA GLU A 9 -17.86 7.17 1.88
C GLU A 9 -17.15 7.40 3.23
N ILE A 10 -15.82 7.55 3.23
CA ILE A 10 -15.05 7.96 4.41
C ILE A 10 -15.52 9.33 4.90
N TYR A 11 -15.59 10.32 4.01
CA TYR A 11 -16.01 11.68 4.31
C TYR A 11 -17.43 11.70 4.82
N LYS A 12 -18.35 10.95 4.20
CA LYS A 12 -19.73 10.81 4.68
C LYS A 12 -19.78 10.26 6.10
N ASN A 13 -19.00 9.21 6.40
CA ASN A 13 -18.93 8.63 7.74
C ASN A 13 -18.26 9.56 8.77
N LEU A 14 -17.34 10.42 8.32
CA LEU A 14 -16.60 11.36 9.18
C LEU A 14 -17.23 12.76 9.28
N SER A 15 -18.13 13.13 8.36
CA SER A 15 -18.78 14.45 8.28
C SER A 15 -19.54 14.77 9.55
N GLU A 16 -20.25 13.78 10.10
CA GLU A 16 -21.02 13.94 11.35
C GLU A 16 -20.09 14.18 12.56
N GLU A 17 -18.87 13.64 12.56
CA GLU A 17 -17.89 13.91 13.63
C GLU A 17 -17.13 15.21 13.39
N LEU A 18 -16.76 15.51 12.14
CA LEU A 18 -16.10 16.74 11.72
C LEU A 18 -16.93 17.98 12.07
N ASP A 19 -18.24 17.93 11.91
CA ASP A 19 -19.17 19.03 12.26
C ASP A 19 -19.26 19.32 13.76
N ASN A 20 -18.80 18.40 14.60
CA ASN A 20 -18.75 18.57 16.04
C ASN A 20 -17.36 19.02 16.56
N ILE A 21 -16.35 19.11 15.70
CA ILE A 21 -15.00 19.56 16.09
C ILE A 21 -14.89 21.08 15.82
N ASN A 22 -14.91 21.87 16.90
CA ASN A 22 -14.67 23.31 16.82
C ASN A 22 -13.22 23.62 16.44
N GLY A 23 -13.01 24.58 15.52
CA GLY A 23 -11.67 25.12 15.20
C GLY A 23 -10.94 24.42 14.06
N ILE A 24 -11.65 23.60 13.26
CA ILE A 24 -11.12 22.96 12.05
C ILE A 24 -11.76 23.48 10.75
N GLU A 25 -12.53 24.57 10.79
CA GLU A 25 -13.21 25.15 9.61
C GLU A 25 -12.24 25.47 8.44
N PHE A 26 -11.01 25.88 8.75
CA PHE A 26 -10.00 26.15 7.74
C PHE A 26 -9.53 24.86 7.05
N GLN A 27 -9.33 23.79 7.82
CA GLN A 27 -9.00 22.47 7.32
C GLN A 27 -10.15 21.94 6.46
N LYS A 28 -11.41 22.01 6.93
CA LYS A 28 -12.59 21.61 6.14
C LYS A 28 -12.63 22.28 4.76
N LYS A 29 -12.35 23.59 4.68
CA LYS A 29 -12.36 24.35 3.42
C LYS A 29 -11.22 23.96 2.47
N GLN A 30 -10.04 23.58 2.98
CA GLN A 30 -8.96 23.04 2.14
C GLN A 30 -9.24 21.58 1.70
N LEU A 31 -9.88 20.78 2.55
CA LEU A 31 -10.15 19.36 2.33
C LEU A 31 -11.23 19.09 1.26
N LEU A 32 -12.12 20.06 1.00
CA LEU A 32 -13.26 19.95 0.07
C LEU A 32 -13.02 20.66 -1.28
N SER A 33 -11.77 20.98 -1.61
CA SER A 33 -11.41 21.54 -2.92
C SER A 33 -11.68 20.53 -4.04
N ASN A 34 -12.49 20.90 -5.03
CA ASN A 34 -12.83 20.03 -6.18
C ASN A 34 -11.67 19.80 -7.17
N GLU A 35 -10.53 20.49 -7.02
CA GLU A 35 -9.37 20.41 -7.92
C GLU A 35 -8.13 19.83 -7.23
N MET A 36 -8.25 18.65 -6.62
CA MET A 36 -7.11 17.96 -6.01
C MET A 36 -6.64 16.78 -6.86
N THR A 37 -5.33 16.66 -7.02
CA THR A 37 -4.65 15.47 -7.55
C THR A 37 -4.90 14.25 -6.65
N PRO A 38 -4.75 13.01 -7.16
CA PRO A 38 -4.87 11.80 -6.33
C PRO A 38 -3.96 11.81 -5.10
N VAL A 39 -2.72 12.30 -5.23
CA VAL A 39 -1.78 12.41 -4.10
C VAL A 39 -2.28 13.40 -3.05
N GLU A 40 -2.74 14.57 -3.46
CA GLU A 40 -3.28 15.57 -2.53
C GLU A 40 -4.49 15.03 -1.77
N LYS A 41 -5.38 14.30 -2.46
CA LYS A 41 -6.53 13.63 -1.84
C LYS A 41 -6.11 12.64 -0.77
N LEU A 42 -5.14 11.77 -1.05
CA LEU A 42 -4.65 10.76 -0.10
C LEU A 42 -3.89 11.37 1.09
N LEU A 43 -3.10 12.43 0.85
CA LEU A 43 -2.44 13.19 1.91
C LEU A 43 -3.47 13.89 2.82
N ASN A 44 -4.50 14.50 2.24
CA ASN A 44 -5.58 15.12 2.99
C ASN A 44 -6.36 14.10 3.84
N TYR A 45 -6.60 12.90 3.31
CA TYR A 45 -7.14 11.80 4.11
C TYR A 45 -6.30 11.52 5.36
N TYR A 46 -4.97 11.47 5.24
CA TYR A 46 -4.11 11.26 6.42
C TYR A 46 -4.18 12.40 7.44
N CYS A 47 -4.36 13.65 7.01
CA CYS A 47 -4.61 14.77 7.92
C CYS A 47 -5.90 14.57 8.72
N ILE A 48 -6.97 14.15 8.06
CA ILE A 48 -8.27 13.90 8.69
C ILE A 48 -8.16 12.75 9.69
N PHE A 49 -7.54 11.66 9.25
CA PHE A 49 -7.31 10.49 10.08
C PHE A 49 -6.47 10.84 11.32
N ASP A 50 -5.47 11.71 11.22
CA ASP A 50 -4.69 12.20 12.38
C ASP A 50 -5.54 13.02 13.38
N VAL A 51 -6.58 13.70 12.89
CA VAL A 51 -7.43 14.59 13.70
C VAL A 51 -8.60 13.85 14.38
N ILE A 52 -9.23 12.88 13.70
CA ILE A 52 -10.49 12.25 14.15
C ILE A 52 -10.26 10.92 14.88
N ASN A 53 -9.15 10.25 14.64
CA ASN A 53 -9.04 8.81 14.86
C ASN A 53 -9.25 8.26 16.25
N SER A 54 -8.95 9.01 17.29
CA SER A 54 -8.66 8.39 18.59
C SER A 54 -9.87 7.67 19.21
N SER A 55 -11.07 7.82 18.64
CA SER A 55 -12.34 7.27 19.13
C SER A 55 -13.00 6.20 18.25
N LEU A 56 -12.53 5.95 17.01
CA LEU A 56 -13.23 5.07 16.06
C LEU A 56 -12.65 3.65 15.97
N PRO A 57 -13.48 2.59 15.82
CA PRO A 57 -13.01 1.23 15.52
C PRO A 57 -12.25 1.15 14.18
N ARG A 58 -11.27 0.24 14.08
CA ARG A 58 -10.38 0.09 12.90
C ARG A 58 -11.15 -0.02 11.59
N GLU A 59 -12.21 -0.82 11.55
CA GLU A 59 -13.04 -1.01 10.36
C GLU A 59 -13.76 0.25 9.86
N LYS A 60 -13.80 1.31 10.67
CA LYS A 60 -14.39 2.62 10.34
C LYS A 60 -13.36 3.72 10.14
N SER A 61 -12.12 3.49 10.55
CA SER A 61 -11.08 4.50 10.50
C SER A 61 -9.91 4.10 9.61
N ASP A 62 -9.47 2.84 9.64
CA ASP A 62 -8.35 2.37 8.82
C ASP A 62 -8.79 2.12 7.38
N GLY A 63 -8.13 2.78 6.43
CA GLY A 63 -8.61 2.88 5.05
C GLY A 63 -8.60 1.55 4.31
N ASP A 64 -7.65 0.67 4.64
CA ASP A 64 -7.59 -0.69 4.10
C ASP A 64 -8.74 -1.56 4.64
N ALA A 65 -9.00 -1.53 5.94
CA ALA A 65 -10.07 -2.27 6.60
C ALA A 65 -11.45 -1.79 6.11
N LEU A 66 -11.62 -0.47 5.98
CA LEU A 66 -12.86 0.13 5.50
C LEU A 66 -13.13 -0.22 4.04
N PHE A 67 -12.12 -0.20 3.17
CA PHE A 67 -12.29 -0.64 1.78
C PHE A 67 -12.84 -2.07 1.72
N PHE A 68 -12.23 -3.00 2.45
CA PHE A 68 -12.68 -4.38 2.44
C PHE A 68 -14.06 -4.56 3.08
N GLU A 69 -14.42 -3.75 4.07
CA GLU A 69 -15.78 -3.75 4.62
C GLU A 69 -16.81 -3.26 3.59
N ILE A 70 -16.47 -2.26 2.77
CA ILE A 70 -17.34 -1.78 1.67
C ILE A 70 -17.44 -2.83 0.56
N GLU A 71 -16.32 -3.41 0.13
CA GLU A 71 -16.28 -4.46 -0.89
C GLU A 71 -17.06 -5.70 -0.45
N LYS A 72 -16.97 -6.08 0.82
CA LYS A 72 -17.78 -7.14 1.42
C LYS A 72 -19.28 -6.84 1.38
N LYS A 73 -19.71 -5.58 1.58
CA LYS A 73 -21.14 -5.24 1.43
C LYS A 73 -21.64 -5.43 0.00
N THR A 74 -20.76 -5.37 -1.00
CA THR A 74 -21.07 -5.66 -2.40
C THR A 74 -20.98 -7.14 -2.77
N LEU A 75 -20.26 -7.95 -1.98
CA LEU A 75 -20.09 -9.39 -2.18
C LEU A 75 -20.89 -10.14 -1.11
N GLU A 76 -22.12 -10.55 -1.43
CA GLU A 76 -22.97 -11.36 -0.56
C GLU A 76 -22.32 -12.73 -0.25
N ASN A 77 -21.34 -12.82 0.65
CA ASN A 77 -20.98 -14.05 1.36
C ASN A 77 -19.99 -13.84 2.54
N LYS A 78 -20.46 -14.30 3.71
CA LYS A 78 -19.78 -14.72 4.95
C LYS A 78 -18.26 -14.49 5.09
N ASN A 79 -17.86 -13.48 5.87
CA ASN A 79 -17.14 -13.62 7.15
C ASN A 79 -16.64 -12.25 7.64
N ILE A 80 -16.83 -11.97 8.93
CA ILE A 80 -16.33 -10.75 9.60
C ILE A 80 -14.78 -10.73 9.67
N MET A 81 -14.10 -11.82 9.31
CA MET A 81 -12.63 -11.95 9.36
C MET A 81 -11.89 -11.21 8.22
N TYR A 82 -12.52 -10.93 7.08
CA TYR A 82 -11.83 -10.34 5.92
C TYR A 82 -11.29 -8.92 6.17
N ALA A 83 -12.07 -8.01 6.75
CA ALA A 83 -11.64 -6.64 7.02
C ALA A 83 -10.50 -6.55 8.07
N LYS A 84 -10.36 -7.54 8.96
CA LYS A 84 -9.27 -7.58 9.94
C LYS A 84 -7.96 -8.13 9.36
N CYS A 85 -8.06 -8.93 8.31
CA CYS A 85 -6.91 -9.48 7.58
C CYS A 85 -6.49 -8.63 6.39
N ALA A 86 -7.32 -7.64 6.03
CA ALA A 86 -7.00 -6.60 5.08
C ALA A 86 -5.71 -5.86 5.45
N ASP A 87 -4.82 -5.73 4.47
CA ASP A 87 -3.64 -4.89 4.53
C ASP A 87 -3.27 -4.42 3.12
N VAL A 88 -2.50 -3.34 3.04
CA VAL A 88 -1.94 -2.83 1.78
C VAL A 88 -0.66 -3.58 1.41
N THR A 89 -0.45 -3.85 0.12
CA THR A 89 0.84 -4.34 -0.41
C THR A 89 1.99 -3.40 -0.06
N PHE A 90 1.72 -2.11 0.13
CA PHE A 90 2.69 -1.10 0.57
C PHE A 90 2.00 0.11 1.21
N SER A 91 2.70 0.76 2.14
CA SER A 91 2.28 2.05 2.67
C SER A 91 2.68 3.19 1.72
N PHE A 92 1.69 3.95 1.22
CA PHE A 92 1.95 5.15 0.41
C PHE A 92 2.84 6.15 1.18
N TRP A 93 2.53 6.39 2.47
CA TRP A 93 3.28 7.33 3.30
C TRP A 93 4.77 6.96 3.40
N ILE A 94 5.09 5.69 3.61
CA ILE A 94 6.46 5.23 3.78
C ILE A 94 7.28 5.49 2.50
N LEU A 95 6.74 5.10 1.35
CA LEU A 95 7.40 5.30 0.06
C LEU A 95 7.54 6.80 -0.27
N PHE A 96 6.45 7.55 -0.14
CA PHE A 96 6.41 8.97 -0.46
C PHE A 96 7.37 9.76 0.45
N SER A 97 7.26 9.63 1.76
CA SER A 97 8.13 10.34 2.72
C SER A 97 9.61 9.97 2.58
N THR A 98 9.92 8.73 2.19
CA THR A 98 11.30 8.31 1.89
C THR A 98 11.83 8.98 0.62
N MET A 99 11.04 9.06 -0.45
CA MET A 99 11.44 9.77 -1.67
C MET A 99 11.68 11.27 -1.41
N ILE A 100 10.78 11.90 -0.63
CA ILE A 100 10.91 13.31 -0.21
C ILE A 100 12.22 13.54 0.57
N ARG A 101 12.59 12.57 1.43
CA ARG A 101 13.87 12.58 2.16
C ARG A 101 15.05 12.45 1.20
N ILE A 102 15.05 11.48 0.29
CA ILE A 102 16.14 11.24 -0.68
C ILE A 102 16.41 12.50 -1.51
N LYS A 103 15.35 13.23 -1.87
CA LYS A 103 15.42 14.49 -2.63
C LYS A 103 15.79 15.72 -1.79
N ASP A 104 16.19 15.52 -0.54
CA ASP A 104 16.54 16.54 0.46
C ASP A 104 15.56 17.72 0.52
N VAL A 105 14.27 17.43 0.43
CA VAL A 105 13.25 18.47 0.61
C VAL A 105 13.23 18.86 2.07
N LYS A 106 13.49 20.13 2.38
CA LYS A 106 13.28 20.73 3.69
C LYS A 106 11.84 21.25 3.84
N LEU A 107 11.26 21.03 5.01
CA LEU A 107 9.94 21.52 5.42
C LEU A 107 10.13 22.41 6.64
N ASP A 108 9.54 23.61 6.62
CA ASP A 108 9.81 24.63 7.63
C ASP A 108 9.25 24.24 9.00
N GLY A 109 10.09 24.37 10.03
CA GLY A 109 9.72 24.03 11.40
C GLY A 109 9.39 22.55 11.63
N VAL A 110 9.76 21.66 10.71
CA VAL A 110 9.54 20.21 10.81
C VAL A 110 10.89 19.50 10.98
N ARG A 111 10.97 18.64 12.01
CA ARG A 111 12.13 17.77 12.23
C ARG A 111 11.85 16.37 11.71
N LYS A 112 12.88 15.74 11.15
CA LYS A 112 12.89 14.31 10.82
C LYS A 112 13.11 13.49 12.09
N ASN A 113 12.61 12.25 12.12
CA ASN A 113 12.87 11.30 13.20
C ASN A 113 14.33 10.77 13.16
N LYS A 114 14.70 9.85 14.05
CA LYS A 114 16.06 9.27 14.12
C LYS A 114 16.47 8.55 12.83
N GLU A 115 15.52 7.98 12.10
CA GLU A 115 15.74 7.34 10.81
C GLU A 115 15.65 8.32 9.63
N GLY A 116 15.61 9.64 9.88
CA GLY A 116 15.55 10.66 8.84
C GLY A 116 14.20 10.78 8.13
N ARG A 117 13.15 10.12 8.62
CA ARG A 117 11.80 10.13 8.04
C ARG A 117 10.96 11.26 8.60
N TYR A 118 10.02 11.75 7.80
CA TYR A 118 8.98 12.64 8.26
C TYR A 118 7.89 11.85 8.99
N SER A 119 7.38 12.40 10.08
CA SER A 119 6.23 11.84 10.78
C SER A 119 4.96 12.06 9.97
N LYS A 120 4.07 11.06 9.93
CA LYS A 120 2.73 11.17 9.33
C LYS A 120 1.83 11.96 10.28
N ASN A 121 1.82 13.29 10.16
CA ASN A 121 0.96 14.16 10.96
C ASN A 121 0.52 15.41 10.20
N PHE A 122 -0.49 16.11 10.72
CA PHE A 122 -1.08 17.30 10.13
C PHE A 122 -0.03 18.37 9.74
N LYS A 123 0.92 18.69 10.64
CA LYS A 123 1.91 19.75 10.38
C LYS A 123 2.76 19.42 9.16
N VAL A 124 3.27 18.19 9.08
CA VAL A 124 4.11 17.75 7.96
C VAL A 124 3.33 17.75 6.65
N ILE A 125 2.14 17.16 6.67
CA ILE A 125 1.32 17.01 5.46
C ILE A 125 0.85 18.38 4.97
N SER A 126 0.40 19.25 5.87
CA SER A 126 0.02 20.63 5.52
C SER A 126 1.20 21.40 4.89
N ASN A 127 2.42 21.21 5.40
CA ASN A 127 3.61 21.79 4.76
C ASN A 127 3.82 21.24 3.35
N LEU A 128 3.64 19.93 3.13
CA LEU A 128 3.78 19.31 1.81
C LEU A 128 2.74 19.81 0.81
N LEU A 129 1.48 19.96 1.23
CA LEU A 129 0.38 20.41 0.40
C LEU A 129 0.45 21.90 0.03
N ASN A 130 1.06 22.73 0.89
CA ASN A 130 1.15 24.17 0.65
C ASN A 130 2.41 24.59 -0.15
N ILE A 131 3.25 23.65 -0.56
CA ILE A 131 4.40 23.93 -1.42
C ILE A 131 3.92 24.09 -2.87
N LYS A 132 3.62 25.34 -3.26
CA LYS A 132 3.10 25.65 -4.61
C LYS A 132 4.15 25.66 -5.72
N ASP A 133 5.40 26.02 -5.40
CA ASP A 133 6.43 26.34 -6.42
C ASP A 133 7.73 25.52 -6.33
N LYS A 134 7.72 24.35 -5.68
CA LYS A 134 8.90 23.47 -5.64
C LYS A 134 8.77 22.35 -6.66
N GLU A 135 9.39 22.54 -7.82
CA GLU A 135 9.41 21.58 -8.94
C GLU A 135 9.75 20.14 -8.49
N ILE A 136 10.65 19.99 -7.51
CA ILE A 136 11.03 18.69 -6.94
C ILE A 136 9.84 17.97 -6.29
N ILE A 137 9.01 18.70 -5.54
CA ILE A 137 7.82 18.14 -4.88
C ILE A 137 6.78 17.79 -5.91
N LYS A 138 6.52 18.71 -6.86
CA LYS A 138 5.54 18.48 -7.93
C LYS A 138 5.84 17.21 -8.72
N ARG A 139 7.09 17.05 -9.21
CA ARG A 139 7.53 15.82 -9.89
C ARG A 139 7.45 14.58 -9.01
N THR A 140 7.67 14.73 -7.71
CA THR A 140 7.52 13.61 -6.77
C THR A 140 6.06 13.22 -6.63
N MET A 141 5.13 14.17 -6.51
CA MET A 141 3.69 13.89 -6.47
C MET A 141 3.23 13.22 -7.78
N GLU A 142 3.60 13.76 -8.94
CA GLU A 142 3.27 13.18 -10.25
C GLU A 142 3.73 11.71 -10.39
N MET A 143 4.93 11.38 -9.88
CA MET A 143 5.44 9.99 -9.88
C MET A 143 4.59 9.02 -9.06
N PHE A 144 3.85 9.53 -8.07
CA PHE A 144 3.01 8.76 -7.16
C PHE A 144 1.51 8.82 -7.52
N ASP A 145 1.11 9.55 -8.56
CA ASP A 145 -0.31 9.75 -8.93
C ASP A 145 -1.04 8.45 -9.20
N TYR A 146 -0.40 7.52 -9.94
CA TYR A 146 -0.99 6.22 -10.21
C TYR A 146 -1.22 5.43 -8.91
N GLN A 147 -0.21 5.35 -8.04
CA GLN A 147 -0.30 4.60 -6.79
C GLN A 147 -1.35 5.21 -5.86
N ALA A 148 -1.46 6.54 -5.81
CA ALA A 148 -2.48 7.20 -5.01
C ALA A 148 -3.88 6.88 -5.55
N LYS A 149 -4.08 7.00 -6.87
CA LYS A 149 -5.36 6.69 -7.53
C LYS A 149 -5.81 5.24 -7.31
N GLU A 150 -4.86 4.30 -7.35
CA GLU A 150 -5.12 2.87 -7.20
C GLU A 150 -4.93 2.39 -5.74
N TYR A 151 -4.74 3.30 -4.78
CA TYR A 151 -4.35 2.94 -3.40
C TYR A 151 -5.38 2.04 -2.71
N TRP A 152 -6.67 2.31 -2.90
CA TRP A 152 -7.76 1.46 -2.40
C TRP A 152 -8.42 0.71 -3.55
N THR A 153 -7.66 -0.24 -4.10
CA THR A 153 -8.12 -1.21 -5.09
C THR A 153 -7.61 -2.59 -4.70
N ARG A 154 -8.26 -3.66 -5.18
CA ARG A 154 -7.78 -5.04 -4.95
C ARG A 154 -6.34 -5.23 -5.42
N GLY A 155 -5.86 -4.44 -6.37
CA GLY A 155 -4.48 -4.47 -6.84
C GLY A 155 -3.45 -3.99 -5.81
N ASN A 156 -3.81 -3.09 -4.90
CA ASN A 156 -2.96 -2.68 -3.79
C ASN A 156 -3.34 -3.35 -2.45
N LEU A 157 -4.45 -4.08 -2.40
CA LEU A 157 -4.94 -4.67 -1.16
C LEU A 157 -4.82 -6.18 -1.20
N PHE A 158 -4.44 -6.83 -0.12
CA PHE A 158 -4.53 -8.29 -0.01
C PHE A 158 -5.12 -8.69 1.33
N LEU A 159 -5.55 -9.95 1.40
CA LEU A 159 -5.96 -10.56 2.64
C LEU A 159 -4.79 -11.35 3.21
N LEU A 160 -4.28 -10.96 4.36
CA LEU A 160 -3.28 -11.75 5.06
C LEU A 160 -3.86 -13.07 5.58
N PRO A 161 -3.02 -14.11 5.74
CA PRO A 161 -3.46 -15.36 6.34
C PRO A 161 -3.99 -15.11 7.76
N ASP A 162 -5.21 -15.56 8.01
CA ASP A 162 -5.85 -15.46 9.33
C ASP A 162 -5.35 -16.58 10.26
N LYS A 163 -4.08 -16.44 10.70
CA LYS A 163 -3.43 -17.39 11.60
C LYS A 163 -2.77 -16.71 12.78
N THR A 164 -2.63 -17.45 13.87
CA THR A 164 -1.84 -17.08 15.04
C THR A 164 -0.39 -17.49 14.86
N ASN A 165 0.55 -16.62 15.27
CA ASN A 165 1.95 -17.01 15.40
C ASN A 165 2.18 -17.94 16.62
N SER A 166 3.43 -18.36 16.83
CA SER A 166 3.84 -19.24 17.95
C SER A 166 3.58 -18.65 19.35
N TYR A 167 3.33 -17.35 19.45
CA TYR A 167 3.00 -16.65 20.70
C TYR A 167 1.49 -16.42 20.87
N GLY A 168 0.65 -17.04 20.03
CA GLY A 168 -0.80 -16.89 20.07
C GLY A 168 -1.30 -15.51 19.61
N LYS A 169 -0.41 -14.65 19.08
CA LYS A 169 -0.79 -13.33 18.56
C LYS A 169 -1.41 -13.50 17.17
N ARG A 170 -2.65 -13.04 17.04
CA ARG A 170 -3.34 -12.92 15.74
C ARG A 170 -2.75 -11.74 14.95
N LEU A 171 -2.85 -11.79 13.62
CA LEU A 171 -2.58 -10.70 12.66
C LEU A 171 -1.11 -10.52 12.24
N MET A 172 -0.77 -11.06 11.07
CA MET A 172 0.53 -10.91 10.41
C MET A 172 0.90 -9.45 10.12
N ASN A 173 -0.06 -8.52 10.01
CA ASN A 173 0.16 -7.10 9.69
C ASN A 173 1.25 -6.45 10.54
N ASN A 174 1.19 -6.64 11.87
CA ASN A 174 2.15 -6.03 12.80
C ASN A 174 3.57 -6.55 12.62
N ASP A 175 3.72 -7.85 12.37
CA ASP A 175 5.03 -8.46 12.16
C ASP A 175 5.57 -8.12 10.78
N ARG A 176 4.72 -8.05 9.76
CA ARG A 176 5.09 -7.66 8.41
C ARG A 176 5.72 -6.27 8.40
N PHE A 177 5.05 -5.25 8.96
CA PHE A 177 5.61 -3.90 9.00
C PHE A 177 6.97 -3.87 9.73
N ARG A 178 7.04 -4.53 10.91
CA ARG A 178 8.26 -4.58 11.72
C ARG A 178 9.43 -5.27 11.01
N LEU A 179 9.16 -6.34 10.26
CA LEU A 179 10.18 -7.17 9.64
C LEU A 179 10.58 -6.69 8.25
N THR A 180 9.68 -6.03 7.53
CA THR A 180 9.84 -5.78 6.11
C THR A 180 9.57 -4.35 5.68
N GLU A 181 9.08 -3.48 6.57
CA GLU A 181 8.61 -2.12 6.25
C GLU A 181 7.64 -2.09 5.06
N ASP A 182 6.77 -3.09 4.94
CA ASP A 182 5.81 -3.25 3.84
C ASP A 182 6.43 -3.43 2.45
N LYS A 183 7.66 -3.98 2.37
CA LYS A 183 8.30 -4.33 1.11
C LYS A 183 7.76 -5.65 0.57
N LEU A 184 7.21 -5.65 -0.66
CA LEU A 184 6.49 -6.80 -1.21
C LEU A 184 7.41 -8.00 -1.47
N ASP A 185 8.53 -7.78 -2.14
CA ASP A 185 9.56 -8.80 -2.41
C ASP A 185 10.08 -9.43 -1.10
N LEU A 186 10.46 -8.61 -0.13
CA LEU A 186 10.95 -9.07 1.16
C LEU A 186 9.84 -9.75 1.99
N THR A 187 8.58 -9.26 1.93
CA THR A 187 7.43 -9.93 2.56
C THR A 187 7.28 -11.34 2.01
N LEU A 188 7.21 -11.49 0.69
CA LEU A 188 7.09 -12.79 0.03
C LEU A 188 8.26 -13.70 0.41
N TRP A 189 9.49 -13.17 0.39
CA TRP A 189 10.69 -13.93 0.75
C TRP A 189 10.64 -14.46 2.19
N GLN A 190 10.20 -13.63 3.14
CA GLN A 190 10.06 -14.00 4.56
C GLN A 190 8.90 -14.97 4.81
N CYS A 191 7.93 -15.06 3.91
CA CYS A 191 6.82 -16.01 4.01
C CYS A 191 7.21 -17.45 3.63
N PHE A 192 8.23 -17.65 2.79
CA PHE A 192 8.71 -19.00 2.46
C PHE A 192 9.35 -19.68 3.67
N LYS A 193 9.23 -21.02 3.76
CA LYS A 193 9.79 -21.85 4.83
C LYS A 193 11.22 -21.42 5.21
N GLY A 194 11.44 -21.22 6.51
CA GLY A 194 12.69 -20.72 7.08
C GLY A 194 12.77 -19.20 7.20
N GLY A 195 11.84 -18.45 6.61
CA GLY A 195 11.66 -17.02 6.84
C GLY A 195 10.81 -16.73 8.07
N LYS A 196 10.91 -15.50 8.61
CA LYS A 196 10.28 -15.10 9.87
C LYS A 196 8.74 -15.01 9.79
N LEU A 197 8.17 -14.88 8.58
CA LEU A 197 6.72 -14.85 8.35
C LEU A 197 6.15 -16.22 7.95
N SER A 198 6.99 -17.24 7.73
CA SER A 198 6.53 -18.57 7.29
C SER A 198 5.64 -19.31 8.29
N ILE A 199 5.73 -18.96 9.57
CA ILE A 199 4.86 -19.45 10.63
C ILE A 199 3.37 -19.18 10.37
N TYR A 200 3.04 -18.08 9.68
CA TYR A 200 1.65 -17.74 9.31
C TYR A 200 1.08 -18.68 8.24
N PHE A 201 1.95 -19.43 7.56
CA PHE A 201 1.61 -20.49 6.62
C PHE A 201 1.89 -21.88 7.21
N GLN A 202 2.12 -22.00 8.53
CA GLN A 202 2.48 -23.24 9.22
C GLN A 202 3.75 -23.88 8.65
N ASP A 203 4.72 -23.05 8.23
CA ASP A 203 5.96 -23.49 7.60
C ASP A 203 5.73 -24.39 6.36
N ASN A 204 4.55 -24.26 5.74
CA ASN A 204 4.11 -25.05 4.60
C ASN A 204 4.08 -24.17 3.34
N ASN A 205 5.00 -24.47 2.41
CA ASN A 205 5.11 -23.74 1.14
C ASN A 205 3.90 -23.95 0.22
N GLU A 206 3.20 -25.08 0.27
CA GLU A 206 1.99 -25.30 -0.55
C GLU A 206 0.90 -24.31 -0.15
N LYS A 207 0.68 -24.12 1.16
CA LYS A 207 -0.30 -23.13 1.68
C LYS A 207 0.09 -21.69 1.31
N LEU A 208 1.39 -21.39 1.28
CA LEU A 208 1.88 -20.10 0.80
C LEU A 208 1.62 -19.93 -0.70
N VAL A 209 1.89 -20.95 -1.51
CA VAL A 209 1.67 -20.92 -2.96
C VAL A 209 0.19 -20.73 -3.28
N GLU A 210 -0.71 -21.45 -2.59
CA GLU A 210 -2.16 -21.26 -2.70
C GLU A 210 -2.55 -19.81 -2.41
N TRP A 211 -2.01 -19.23 -1.34
CA TRP A 211 -2.27 -17.83 -0.98
C TRP A 211 -1.74 -16.84 -2.03
N ILE A 212 -0.50 -17.04 -2.52
CA ILE A 212 0.11 -16.22 -3.58
C ILE A 212 -0.79 -16.19 -4.82
N LYS A 213 -1.28 -17.35 -5.26
CA LYS A 213 -2.17 -17.45 -6.43
C LYS A 213 -3.53 -16.80 -6.15
N SER A 214 -4.10 -16.97 -4.96
CA SER A 214 -5.37 -16.35 -4.58
C SER A 214 -5.33 -14.82 -4.54
N GLU A 215 -4.14 -14.24 -4.35
CA GLU A 215 -3.93 -12.79 -4.32
C GLU A 215 -3.31 -12.23 -5.62
N HIS A 216 -3.20 -13.05 -6.67
CA HIS A 216 -2.61 -12.73 -7.97
C HIS A 216 -1.16 -12.20 -7.89
N LEU A 217 -0.34 -12.80 -7.02
CA LEU A 217 1.06 -12.41 -6.78
C LEU A 217 2.06 -13.27 -7.56
N GLU A 218 1.61 -14.24 -8.36
CA GLU A 218 2.44 -15.12 -9.19
C GLU A 218 3.36 -14.37 -10.17
N CYS A 219 2.96 -13.17 -10.61
CA CYS A 219 3.79 -12.29 -11.44
C CYS A 219 5.16 -11.97 -10.80
N MET A 220 5.24 -11.94 -9.47
CA MET A 220 6.49 -11.71 -8.72
C MET A 220 7.54 -12.82 -8.91
N PHE A 221 7.17 -13.95 -9.49
CA PHE A 221 8.02 -15.12 -9.69
C PHE A 221 8.41 -15.34 -11.16
N SER A 222 7.91 -14.50 -12.07
CA SER A 222 8.13 -14.64 -13.51
C SER A 222 9.20 -13.67 -14.01
N ARG A 223 10.36 -14.17 -14.44
CA ARG A 223 11.55 -13.37 -14.80
C ARG A 223 11.29 -12.21 -15.76
N ASP A 224 10.30 -12.34 -16.63
CA ASP A 224 10.05 -11.38 -17.69
C ASP A 224 9.01 -10.33 -17.29
N PHE A 225 8.32 -10.48 -16.14
CA PHE A 225 7.22 -9.60 -15.76
C PHE A 225 7.64 -8.13 -15.64
N PHE A 226 8.77 -7.85 -14.96
CA PHE A 226 9.24 -6.48 -14.82
C PHE A 226 9.88 -5.91 -16.09
N CYS A 227 10.17 -6.75 -17.09
CA CYS A 227 10.59 -6.33 -18.42
C CYS A 227 9.42 -5.84 -19.30
N ILE A 228 8.17 -6.16 -18.92
CA ILE A 228 6.99 -5.72 -19.67
C ILE A 228 6.76 -4.23 -19.39
N GLU A 229 6.56 -3.45 -20.44
CA GLU A 229 6.18 -2.04 -20.31
C GLU A 229 4.84 -1.89 -19.60
N PHE A 230 4.67 -0.78 -18.87
CA PHE A 230 3.48 -0.58 -18.04
C PHE A 230 2.16 -0.73 -18.83
N ASP A 231 2.12 -0.26 -20.07
CA ASP A 231 0.95 -0.37 -20.96
C ASP A 231 0.74 -1.78 -21.54
N GLY A 232 1.77 -2.62 -21.51
CA GLY A 232 1.67 -4.04 -21.86
C GLY A 232 1.01 -4.90 -20.79
N ILE A 233 0.80 -4.37 -19.58
CA ILE A 233 0.08 -5.07 -18.51
C ILE A 233 -1.43 -5.03 -18.80
N THR A 234 -1.93 -6.07 -19.47
CA THR A 234 -3.34 -6.22 -19.88
C THR A 234 -4.04 -7.30 -19.07
N LYS A 235 -5.37 -7.44 -19.24
CA LYS A 235 -6.17 -8.50 -18.60
C LYS A 235 -5.93 -9.91 -19.16
N GLU A 236 -5.31 -10.00 -20.34
CA GLU A 236 -4.95 -11.29 -20.93
C GLU A 236 -3.59 -11.80 -20.46
N LEU A 237 -2.79 -10.95 -19.84
CA LEU A 237 -1.54 -11.36 -19.23
C LEU A 237 -1.84 -12.30 -18.04
N ASN A 238 -1.20 -13.47 -18.04
CA ASN A 238 -1.41 -14.50 -17.05
C ASN A 238 -0.08 -15.18 -16.68
N TYR A 239 0.10 -15.47 -15.40
CA TYR A 239 1.24 -16.18 -14.85
C TYR A 239 0.83 -17.35 -13.94
N ASP A 240 -0.38 -17.91 -14.11
CA ASP A 240 -0.89 -19.04 -13.29
C ASP A 240 0.07 -20.26 -13.26
N ASP A 241 0.85 -20.44 -14.34
CA ASP A 241 1.87 -21.48 -14.52
C ASP A 241 3.27 -21.08 -14.01
N ALA A 242 3.42 -19.92 -13.37
CA ALA A 242 4.71 -19.48 -12.84
C ALA A 242 5.23 -20.44 -11.76
N ASP A 243 6.53 -20.71 -11.83
CA ASP A 243 7.26 -21.50 -10.85
C ASP A 243 7.48 -20.71 -9.54
N ILE A 244 6.52 -20.83 -8.61
CA ILE A 244 6.53 -20.12 -7.33
C ILE A 244 7.50 -20.80 -6.35
N PHE A 245 8.78 -20.42 -6.46
CA PHE A 245 9.85 -20.79 -5.54
C PHE A 245 10.50 -19.57 -4.92
N LYS A 246 10.98 -19.69 -3.68
CA LYS A 246 11.73 -18.63 -2.97
C LYS A 246 12.85 -18.02 -3.82
N THR A 247 13.55 -18.85 -4.60
CA THR A 247 14.67 -18.46 -5.47
C THR A 247 14.26 -17.76 -6.76
N ASN A 248 12.97 -17.75 -7.09
CA ASN A 248 12.41 -17.10 -8.29
C ASN A 248 11.78 -15.73 -7.99
N ILE A 249 11.70 -15.31 -6.72
CA ILE A 249 11.22 -13.97 -6.36
C ILE A 249 12.07 -12.91 -7.07
N GLN A 250 11.38 -12.00 -7.75
CA GLN A 250 12.03 -10.88 -8.41
C GLN A 250 12.30 -9.74 -7.43
N CYS A 251 13.45 -9.09 -7.63
CA CYS A 251 13.80 -7.88 -6.92
C CYS A 251 12.92 -6.70 -7.39
N MET A 252 12.39 -5.92 -6.46
CA MET A 252 11.55 -4.78 -6.84
C MET A 252 12.36 -3.55 -7.24
N TYR A 253 13.58 -3.39 -6.72
CA TYR A 253 14.37 -2.15 -6.87
C TYR A 253 15.53 -2.24 -7.88
N SER A 254 15.82 -3.43 -8.42
CA SER A 254 16.86 -3.64 -9.44
C SER A 254 16.37 -4.49 -10.61
N GLN A 255 16.91 -4.24 -11.81
CA GLN A 255 16.66 -5.05 -13.00
C GLN A 255 17.62 -6.24 -13.13
N GLU A 256 18.78 -6.18 -12.46
CA GLU A 256 19.91 -7.09 -12.70
C GLU A 256 19.93 -8.35 -11.83
N SER A 257 18.93 -8.58 -10.98
CA SER A 257 18.99 -9.72 -10.08
C SER A 257 17.62 -10.27 -9.68
N ARG A 258 17.53 -11.60 -9.65
CA ARG A 258 16.61 -12.28 -8.72
C ARG A 258 16.86 -11.72 -7.34
N TYR A 259 15.85 -11.67 -6.47
CA TYR A 259 16.01 -11.17 -5.11
C TYR A 259 17.27 -11.78 -4.47
N ILE A 260 18.29 -10.94 -4.26
CA ILE A 260 19.48 -11.33 -3.50
C ILE A 260 19.03 -11.29 -2.05
N GLU A 261 19.37 -12.30 -1.27
CA GLU A 261 19.09 -12.39 0.17
C GLU A 261 19.74 -11.23 0.93
N ARG A 262 19.15 -10.05 0.81
CA ARG A 262 19.54 -8.83 1.46
C ARG A 262 18.30 -8.25 2.09
N GLU A 263 18.21 -8.35 3.41
CA GLU A 263 17.34 -7.46 4.15
C GLU A 263 17.85 -6.02 3.89
N TYR A 264 17.00 -5.15 3.36
CA TYR A 264 17.31 -3.74 3.10
C TYR A 264 16.24 -2.84 3.72
N LEU A 265 16.60 -1.58 4.00
CA LEU A 265 15.64 -0.55 4.38
C LEU A 265 15.35 0.35 3.17
N PHE A 266 14.15 0.92 3.08
CA PHE A 266 13.87 1.89 2.00
C PHE A 266 14.84 3.09 2.05
N SER A 267 15.32 3.44 3.23
CA SER A 267 16.31 4.50 3.44
C SER A 267 17.70 4.20 2.88
N GLU A 268 17.99 2.94 2.55
CA GLU A 268 19.27 2.50 1.99
C GLU A 268 19.25 2.49 0.46
N LEU A 269 18.06 2.58 -0.14
CA LEU A 269 17.92 2.63 -1.59
C LEU A 269 18.31 4.01 -2.13
N SER A 270 19.04 4.02 -3.23
CA SER A 270 19.29 5.20 -4.05
C SER A 270 17.99 5.73 -4.67
N GLU A 271 18.02 6.95 -5.20
CA GLU A 271 16.86 7.52 -5.91
C GLU A 271 16.41 6.62 -7.07
N ASN A 272 17.35 6.03 -7.82
CA ASN A 272 17.02 5.16 -8.96
C ASN A 272 16.43 3.83 -8.51
N GLU A 273 16.97 3.22 -7.46
CA GLU A 273 16.41 1.99 -6.88
C GLU A 273 14.99 2.22 -6.34
N MET A 274 14.75 3.35 -5.65
CA MET A 274 13.41 3.72 -5.21
C MET A 274 12.45 3.94 -6.40
N LYS A 275 12.90 4.59 -7.47
CA LYS A 275 12.08 4.75 -8.70
C LYS A 275 11.73 3.40 -9.32
N ASN A 276 12.70 2.49 -9.42
CA ASN A 276 12.45 1.15 -9.93
C ASN A 276 11.44 0.40 -9.07
N TYR A 277 11.59 0.46 -7.74
CA TYR A 277 10.63 -0.12 -6.79
C TYR A 277 9.22 0.41 -7.03
N ILE A 278 9.09 1.73 -7.16
CA ILE A 278 7.83 2.44 -7.40
C ILE A 278 7.20 1.98 -8.73
N ILE A 279 7.96 1.93 -9.83
CA ILE A 279 7.48 1.52 -11.15
C ILE A 279 7.04 0.05 -11.15
N ASN A 280 7.87 -0.85 -10.63
CA ASN A 280 7.57 -2.28 -10.56
C ASN A 280 6.34 -2.54 -9.70
N LEU A 281 6.17 -1.78 -8.63
CA LEU A 281 4.97 -1.82 -7.82
C LEU A 281 3.71 -1.37 -8.58
N GLN A 282 3.78 -0.32 -9.42
CA GLN A 282 2.65 0.06 -10.29
C GLN A 282 2.25 -1.10 -11.21
N LYS A 283 3.24 -1.80 -11.79
CA LYS A 283 3.00 -2.96 -12.66
C LYS A 283 2.28 -4.07 -11.91
N VAL A 284 2.72 -4.41 -10.69
CA VAL A 284 2.06 -5.41 -9.83
C VAL A 284 0.60 -5.01 -9.54
N ILE A 285 0.36 -3.76 -9.11
CA ILE A 285 -1.00 -3.27 -8.84
C ILE A 285 -1.88 -3.39 -10.08
N LYS A 286 -1.38 -2.95 -11.24
CA LYS A 286 -2.11 -3.00 -12.52
C LYS A 286 -2.45 -4.44 -12.90
N TYR A 287 -1.48 -5.34 -12.79
CA TYR A 287 -1.67 -6.77 -13.06
C TYR A 287 -2.77 -7.35 -12.17
N ARG A 288 -2.65 -7.15 -10.86
CA ARG A 288 -3.62 -7.66 -9.87
C ARG A 288 -5.02 -7.09 -10.12
N ASN A 289 -5.14 -5.79 -10.36
CA ASN A 289 -6.44 -5.17 -10.70
C ASN A 289 -7.06 -5.82 -11.95
N ASN A 290 -6.26 -6.02 -13.01
CA ASN A 290 -6.74 -6.69 -14.22
C ASN A 290 -7.18 -8.13 -13.98
N ARG A 291 -6.46 -8.89 -13.14
CA ARG A 291 -6.80 -10.28 -12.79
C ARG A 291 -8.12 -10.35 -12.00
N PHE A 292 -8.28 -9.51 -10.97
CA PHE A 292 -9.53 -9.47 -10.21
C PHE A 292 -10.73 -9.05 -11.08
N ILE A 293 -10.55 -8.11 -12.02
CA ILE A 293 -11.62 -7.76 -12.99
C ILE A 293 -11.99 -8.97 -13.85
N LYS A 294 -11.00 -9.68 -14.38
CA LYS A 294 -11.21 -10.87 -15.21
C LYS A 294 -11.91 -12.00 -14.45
N ASP A 295 -11.59 -12.19 -13.18
CA ASP A 295 -12.26 -13.20 -12.34
C ASP A 295 -13.75 -12.87 -12.14
N CYS A 296 -14.08 -11.58 -11.94
CA CYS A 296 -15.48 -11.12 -11.88
C CYS A 296 -16.23 -11.22 -13.22
N GLU A 297 -15.55 -11.11 -14.37
CA GLU A 297 -16.16 -11.30 -15.69
C GLU A 297 -16.52 -12.78 -15.97
N ASN A 298 -15.84 -13.72 -15.30
CA ASN A 298 -16.01 -15.17 -15.49
C ASN A 298 -16.85 -15.87 -14.41
N SER A 299 -17.24 -15.15 -13.34
CA SER A 299 -18.07 -15.63 -12.23
C SER A 299 -19.56 -15.39 -12.46
#